data_AF-A0A344W3F8-F1
#
_entry.id   AF-A0A344W3F8-F1
#
_cell.length_a   1.000
_cell.length_b   1.000
_cell.length_c   1.000
_cell.angle_alpha   90.00
_cell.angle_beta   90.00
_cell.angle_gamma   90.00
#
_symmetry.space_group_name_H-M   'P 1'
#
loop_
_entity.id
_entity.type
_entity.pdbx_description
1 polymer ?
#
loop_
_entity_poly.entity_id
_entity_poly.type
_entity_poly.pdbx_seq_one_letter_code
_entity_poly.pdbx_strand_id
1 'polypeptide(L)'
;MNQAKHLFSVIQCLGWGALVNVSFAPSARSTVGIEWEIALIDKQSGELQNVADKVLGELYGPDFSAHPFITGELLMNTVELVSDVHNTVGGAVQDLRGQLAEVRHVTDPLDIDLICSGSHPFAQWQEQVVSNKARYHKLIERTQWWGRNMMIWGIHVHVGIEDKSKVFPLLNALLSYYPHLQALSASSPFWAGEATGYASNRALMFQQLPTAGLPYDLPNWESFEHYVDDLTRTGIIDVVSEVRWDVRPAPKWGTIEFRACDGLSTAEEIGAVAALTQSLTEWFSAKLDAGKELPHLKPWFVRENKWRSARYGLDATIIIDNRGTEVPVREHIHALLSQLHPTAEKLGCAQELEHINLILGKGASYQRQLAVFEETKGDLRDVTLSLARELRNGLS
;
A
#
# COMPACT_ATOMS: atom_id res chain seq x y z
N MET A 1 59.24 5.18 42.20
CA MET A 1 58.07 5.38 43.07
C MET A 1 57.09 6.27 42.33
N ASN A 2 55.86 5.80 42.17
CA ASN A 2 54.68 6.46 41.55
C ASN A 2 54.61 6.63 40.03
N GLN A 3 53.96 5.62 39.43
CA GLN A 3 52.85 5.84 38.50
C GLN A 3 51.79 6.80 39.08
N ALA A 4 50.97 7.38 38.20
CA ALA A 4 49.92 8.37 38.43
C ALA A 4 50.40 9.83 38.30
N LYS A 5 50.36 10.33 37.06
CA LYS A 5 49.93 11.69 36.65
C LYS A 5 50.29 11.91 35.17
N HIS A 6 49.52 11.31 34.27
CA HIS A 6 49.27 11.86 32.93
C HIS A 6 48.01 11.19 32.39
N LEU A 7 46.89 11.48 33.08
CA LEU A 7 45.54 11.12 32.67
C LEU A 7 44.80 12.42 32.34
N PHE A 8 45.25 13.15 31.32
CA PHE A 8 44.53 14.25 30.68
C PHE A 8 45.21 14.49 29.33
N SER A 9 44.43 14.51 28.25
CA SER A 9 44.84 14.76 26.84
C SER A 9 44.97 13.56 25.89
N VAL A 10 44.03 12.62 25.88
CA VAL A 10 43.63 11.92 24.63
C VAL A 10 42.12 11.60 24.67
N ILE A 11 41.27 12.64 24.66
CA ILE A 11 39.87 12.51 24.21
C ILE A 11 39.62 13.70 23.30
N GLN A 12 39.91 13.52 22.02
CA GLN A 12 39.39 14.41 20.99
C GLN A 12 39.27 13.65 19.67
N CYS A 13 38.04 13.66 19.15
CA CYS A 13 37.69 13.51 17.74
C CYS A 13 37.88 12.13 17.10
N LEU A 14 37.04 11.17 17.49
CA LEU A 14 36.41 10.31 16.49
C LEU A 14 35.09 10.99 16.11
N GLY A 15 35.06 11.54 14.90
CA GLY A 15 33.95 12.35 14.39
C GLY A 15 32.64 11.59 14.48
N TRP A 16 31.67 12.18 15.18
CA TRP A 16 30.27 11.86 14.95
C TRP A 16 30.00 12.23 13.50
N GLY A 17 29.72 11.22 12.67
CA GLY A 17 29.31 11.45 11.28
C GLY A 17 28.14 12.43 11.28
N ALA A 18 28.16 13.38 10.34
CA ALA A 18 27.05 14.32 10.20
C ALA A 18 25.76 13.52 10.04
N LEU A 19 24.79 13.74 10.94
CA LEU A 19 23.48 13.10 10.89
C LEU A 19 22.88 13.29 9.50
N VAL A 20 22.36 12.19 8.92
CA VAL A 20 21.57 12.27 7.69
C VAL A 20 20.33 13.10 7.99
N ASN A 21 20.32 14.34 7.51
CA ASN A 21 19.14 15.19 7.53
C ASN A 21 18.20 14.73 6.42
N VAL A 22 17.11 14.05 6.78
CA VAL A 22 16.11 13.60 5.82
C VAL A 22 15.15 14.75 5.60
N SER A 23 15.32 15.46 4.48
CA SER A 23 14.42 16.55 4.09
C SER A 23 13.00 16.01 3.89
N PHE A 24 12.02 16.72 4.45
CA PHE A 24 10.61 16.47 4.23
C PHE A 24 10.04 17.58 3.36
N ALA A 25 9.60 17.24 2.15
CA ALA A 25 9.08 18.21 1.20
C ALA A 25 7.83 18.90 1.77
N PRO A 26 7.61 20.19 1.49
CA PRO A 26 6.35 20.83 1.83
C PRO A 26 5.19 20.16 1.09
N SER A 27 4.12 19.85 1.82
CA SER A 27 2.88 19.32 1.27
C SER A 27 1.71 20.06 1.88
N ALA A 28 0.65 20.27 1.10
CA ALA A 28 -0.58 20.83 1.64
C ALA A 28 -1.25 19.75 2.51
N ARG A 29 -1.79 20.18 3.65
CA ARG A 29 -2.46 19.29 4.59
C ARG A 29 -3.57 18.51 3.91
N SER A 30 -3.55 17.19 4.10
CA SER A 30 -4.62 16.28 3.72
C SER A 30 -4.92 16.25 2.21
N THR A 31 -4.00 16.71 1.35
CA THR A 31 -4.05 16.34 -0.08
C THR A 31 -3.87 14.84 -0.24
N VAL A 32 -4.42 14.27 -1.30
CA VAL A 32 -4.40 12.84 -1.58
C VAL A 32 -3.79 12.55 -2.96
N GLY A 33 -2.97 11.51 -3.02
CA GLY A 33 -2.50 10.90 -4.26
C GLY A 33 -2.65 9.39 -4.17
N ILE A 34 -2.96 8.73 -5.28
CA ILE A 34 -3.25 7.29 -5.32
C ILE A 34 -2.42 6.63 -6.41
N GLU A 35 -1.70 5.56 -6.05
CA GLU A 35 -1.03 4.65 -6.97
C GLU A 35 -1.87 3.36 -7.07
N TRP A 36 -2.08 2.85 -8.28
CA TRP A 36 -2.89 1.66 -8.55
C TRP A 36 -2.17 0.72 -9.52
N GLU A 37 -1.72 -0.42 -8.99
CA GLU A 37 -0.99 -1.42 -9.77
C GLU A 37 -1.99 -2.37 -10.47
N ILE A 38 -1.89 -2.48 -11.80
CA ILE A 38 -2.79 -3.27 -12.65
C ILE A 38 -2.01 -4.38 -13.34
N ALA A 39 -2.51 -5.61 -13.25
CA ALA A 39 -1.95 -6.76 -13.93
C ALA A 39 -2.58 -6.93 -15.33
N LEU A 40 -1.74 -7.30 -16.30
CA LEU A 40 -2.12 -7.58 -17.69
C LEU A 40 -2.36 -9.08 -17.85
N ILE A 41 -3.53 -9.48 -18.34
CA ILE A 41 -3.89 -10.89 -18.56
C ILE A 41 -4.35 -11.14 -19.99
N ASP A 42 -4.19 -12.37 -20.46
CA ASP A 42 -4.88 -12.84 -21.67
C ASP A 42 -6.38 -12.92 -21.40
N LYS A 43 -7.18 -12.34 -22.28
CA LYS A 43 -8.63 -12.23 -22.10
C LYS A 43 -9.35 -13.58 -22.11
N GLN A 44 -8.77 -14.59 -22.73
CA GLN A 44 -9.37 -15.92 -22.86
C GLN A 44 -8.84 -16.88 -21.80
N SER A 45 -7.52 -17.04 -21.65
CA SER A 45 -6.94 -17.98 -20.69
C SER A 45 -6.92 -17.43 -19.26
N GLY A 46 -6.89 -16.11 -19.11
CA GLY A 46 -6.66 -15.45 -17.83
C GLY A 46 -5.21 -15.50 -17.36
N GLU A 47 -4.26 -15.94 -18.20
CA GLU A 47 -2.85 -15.98 -17.83
C GLU A 47 -2.21 -14.60 -17.88
N LEU A 48 -1.26 -14.33 -16.98
CA LEU A 48 -0.48 -13.08 -17.01
C LEU A 48 0.29 -12.92 -18.32
N GLN A 49 0.32 -11.68 -18.82
CA GLN A 49 1.02 -11.31 -20.04
C GLN A 49 2.16 -10.34 -19.75
N ASN A 50 3.39 -10.72 -20.09
CA ASN A 50 4.59 -9.89 -19.89
C ASN A 50 4.76 -8.84 -21.02
N VAL A 51 3.77 -7.96 -21.16
CA VAL A 51 3.64 -7.01 -22.29
C VAL A 51 3.59 -5.53 -21.89
N ALA A 52 3.93 -5.20 -20.64
CA ALA A 52 3.90 -3.83 -20.14
C ALA A 52 4.71 -2.84 -20.98
N ASP A 53 5.92 -3.20 -21.42
CA ASP A 53 6.75 -2.32 -22.27
C ASP A 53 6.06 -2.00 -23.61
N LYS A 54 5.32 -2.97 -24.18
CA LYS A 54 4.54 -2.74 -25.40
C LYS A 54 3.39 -1.78 -25.13
N VAL A 55 2.63 -2.01 -24.04
CA VAL A 55 1.51 -1.14 -23.65
C VAL A 55 2.00 0.29 -23.40
N LEU A 56 3.08 0.45 -22.62
CA LEU A 56 3.67 1.74 -22.30
C LEU A 56 4.21 2.45 -23.54
N GLY A 57 4.81 1.71 -24.49
CA GLY A 57 5.31 2.29 -25.73
C GLY A 57 4.22 2.93 -26.62
N GLU A 58 3.02 2.34 -26.64
CA GLU A 58 1.86 2.91 -27.35
C GLU A 58 1.26 4.14 -26.64
N LEU A 59 1.58 4.35 -25.36
CA LEU A 59 1.15 5.50 -24.56
C LEU A 59 2.16 6.67 -24.58
N TYR A 60 3.22 6.59 -25.39
CA TYR A 60 4.19 7.67 -25.49
C TYR A 60 3.58 8.91 -26.13
N GLY A 61 4.00 10.08 -25.65
CA GLY A 61 3.62 11.36 -26.23
C GLY A 61 4.11 11.51 -27.69
N PRO A 62 3.58 12.48 -28.45
CA PRO A 62 4.02 12.75 -29.82
C PRO A 62 5.53 13.08 -29.94
N ASP A 63 6.16 13.49 -28.84
CA ASP A 63 7.58 13.77 -28.71
C ASP A 63 8.41 12.57 -28.23
N PHE A 64 7.81 11.37 -28.19
CA PHE A 64 8.38 10.13 -27.66
C PHE A 64 8.70 10.18 -26.15
N SER A 65 8.12 11.12 -25.41
CA SER A 65 8.21 11.12 -23.95
C SER A 65 7.31 10.04 -23.34
N ALA A 66 7.76 9.46 -22.23
CA ALA A 66 6.96 8.50 -21.48
C ALA A 66 5.74 9.19 -20.85
N HIS A 67 4.64 8.43 -20.70
CA HIS A 67 3.44 8.94 -20.05
C HIS A 67 3.75 9.40 -18.61
N PRO A 68 3.35 10.61 -18.20
CA PRO A 68 3.73 11.17 -16.89
C PRO A 68 3.09 10.43 -15.70
N PHE A 69 1.96 9.76 -15.93
CA PHE A 69 1.13 9.17 -14.88
C PHE A 69 0.88 7.66 -15.04
N ILE A 70 1.44 7.04 -16.09
CA ILE A 70 1.30 5.60 -16.34
C ILE A 70 2.71 5.06 -16.52
N THR A 71 3.14 4.19 -15.61
CA THR A 71 4.52 3.69 -15.56
C THR A 71 4.56 2.17 -15.51
N GLY A 72 5.73 1.61 -15.84
CA GLY A 72 6.03 0.19 -15.66
C GLY A 72 6.70 -0.07 -14.32
N GLU A 73 6.38 -1.22 -13.72
CA GLU A 73 6.86 -1.63 -12.40
C GLU A 73 7.87 -2.79 -12.48
N LEU A 74 8.16 -3.46 -11.35
CA LEU A 74 9.13 -4.56 -11.22
C LEU A 74 8.96 -5.67 -12.26
N LEU A 75 7.72 -6.05 -12.57
CA LEU A 75 7.40 -7.13 -13.51
C LEU A 75 6.80 -6.55 -14.79
N MET A 76 7.15 -7.16 -15.93
CA MET A 76 6.64 -6.79 -17.25
C MET A 76 5.16 -7.15 -17.46
N ASN A 77 4.48 -7.68 -16.45
CA ASN A 77 3.06 -7.97 -16.45
C ASN A 77 2.22 -6.87 -15.78
N THR A 78 2.84 -5.75 -15.39
CA THR A 78 2.21 -4.69 -14.60
C THR A 78 2.35 -3.33 -15.26
N VAL A 79 1.25 -2.57 -15.24
CA VAL A 79 1.26 -1.11 -15.38
C VAL A 79 0.78 -0.48 -14.08
N GLU A 80 1.39 0.62 -13.67
CA GLU A 80 0.99 1.39 -12.48
C GLU A 80 0.39 2.73 -12.94
N LEU A 81 -0.81 3.01 -12.44
CA LEU A 81 -1.55 4.25 -12.66
C LEU A 81 -1.34 5.15 -11.44
N VAL A 82 -0.97 6.41 -11.65
CA VAL A 82 -0.66 7.36 -10.58
C VAL A 82 -1.49 8.61 -10.78
N SER A 83 -2.36 8.95 -9.82
CA SER A 83 -3.10 10.21 -9.87
C SER A 83 -2.16 11.42 -9.69
N ASP A 84 -2.60 12.60 -10.10
CA ASP A 84 -1.96 13.82 -9.59
C ASP A 84 -2.28 14.01 -8.09
N VAL A 85 -1.77 15.07 -7.49
CA VAL A 85 -2.11 15.48 -6.12
C VAL A 85 -3.44 16.22 -6.13
N HIS A 86 -4.43 15.67 -5.41
CA HIS A 86 -5.78 16.25 -5.31
C HIS A 86 -6.11 16.70 -3.89
N ASN A 87 -7.06 17.63 -3.77
CA ASN A 87 -7.68 17.96 -2.47
C ASN A 87 -8.81 16.99 -2.10
N THR A 88 -9.41 16.34 -3.10
CA THR A 88 -10.58 15.45 -2.95
C THR A 88 -10.27 14.08 -3.54
N VAL A 89 -10.71 13.02 -2.87
CA VAL A 89 -10.56 11.64 -3.37
C VAL A 89 -11.22 11.44 -4.74
N GLY A 90 -12.40 12.01 -4.96
CA GLY A 90 -13.10 11.90 -6.25
C GLY A 90 -12.27 12.39 -7.44
N GLY A 91 -11.46 13.45 -7.25
CA GLY A 91 -10.54 13.95 -8.28
C GLY A 91 -9.42 12.96 -8.60
N ALA A 92 -8.77 12.39 -7.57
CA ALA A 92 -7.73 11.38 -7.76
C ALA A 92 -8.29 10.10 -8.42
N VAL A 93 -9.50 9.66 -8.02
CA VAL A 93 -10.17 8.51 -8.65
C VAL A 93 -10.54 8.81 -10.11
N GLN A 94 -10.90 10.06 -10.44
CA GLN A 94 -11.21 10.45 -11.82
C GLN A 94 -9.98 10.36 -12.72
N ASP A 95 -8.80 10.79 -12.25
CA ASP A 95 -7.54 10.61 -12.99
C ASP A 95 -7.29 9.14 -13.29
N LEU A 96 -7.37 8.28 -12.27
CA LEU A 96 -7.14 6.84 -12.41
C LEU A 96 -8.12 6.19 -13.41
N ARG A 97 -9.39 6.62 -13.42
CA ARG A 97 -10.38 6.13 -14.40
C ARG A 97 -10.03 6.55 -15.82
N GLY A 98 -9.54 7.77 -16.02
CA GLY A 98 -9.06 8.26 -17.30
C GLY A 98 -7.87 7.44 -17.80
N GLN A 99 -6.86 7.29 -16.94
CA GLN A 99 -5.66 6.52 -17.22
C GLN A 99 -5.97 5.04 -17.52
N LEU A 100 -6.88 4.41 -16.78
CA LEU A 100 -7.33 3.04 -17.05
C LEU A 100 -8.01 2.92 -18.43
N ALA A 101 -8.77 3.93 -18.84
CA ALA A 101 -9.39 3.95 -20.17
C ALA A 101 -8.35 4.08 -21.28
N GLU A 102 -7.28 4.86 -21.07
CA GLU A 102 -6.14 4.95 -22.00
C GLU A 102 -5.43 3.60 -22.14
N VAL A 103 -5.13 2.92 -21.01
CA VAL A 103 -4.55 1.57 -21.05
C VAL A 103 -5.46 0.61 -21.82
N ARG A 104 -6.78 0.62 -21.56
CA ARG A 104 -7.74 -0.23 -22.27
C ARG A 104 -7.80 0.04 -23.77
N HIS A 105 -7.65 1.29 -24.18
CA HIS A 105 -7.61 1.63 -25.60
C HIS A 105 -6.47 0.89 -26.33
N VAL A 106 -5.35 0.68 -25.64
CA VAL A 106 -4.19 -0.07 -26.14
C VAL A 106 -4.37 -1.58 -26.00
N THR A 107 -4.92 -2.06 -24.87
CA THR A 107 -4.97 -3.51 -24.57
C THR A 107 -6.13 -4.24 -25.23
N ASP A 108 -7.30 -3.60 -25.40
CA ASP A 108 -8.49 -4.26 -25.95
C ASP A 108 -8.28 -4.83 -27.37
N PRO A 109 -7.61 -4.13 -28.31
CA PRO A 109 -7.29 -4.68 -29.64
C PRO A 109 -6.26 -5.82 -29.63
N LEU A 110 -5.56 -6.02 -28.52
CA LEU A 110 -4.52 -7.03 -28.37
C LEU A 110 -5.01 -8.30 -27.65
N ASP A 111 -6.31 -8.40 -27.39
CA ASP A 111 -6.92 -9.46 -26.57
C ASP A 111 -6.31 -9.56 -25.15
N ILE A 112 -5.82 -8.43 -24.64
CA ILE A 112 -5.34 -8.29 -23.27
C ILE A 112 -6.43 -7.62 -22.42
N ASP A 113 -6.82 -8.28 -21.34
CA ASP A 113 -7.67 -7.68 -20.31
C ASP A 113 -6.85 -7.31 -19.07
N LEU A 114 -7.49 -6.64 -18.13
CA LEU A 114 -6.86 -6.08 -16.94
C LEU A 114 -7.47 -6.71 -15.69
N ILE A 115 -6.67 -6.93 -14.66
CA ILE A 115 -7.15 -7.23 -13.31
C ILE A 115 -6.42 -6.38 -12.28
N CYS A 116 -7.08 -6.15 -11.15
CA CYS A 116 -6.40 -5.67 -9.95
C CYS A 116 -6.87 -6.48 -8.74
N SER A 117 -5.90 -7.07 -8.05
CA SER A 117 -6.04 -8.01 -6.94
C SER A 117 -4.69 -8.17 -6.25
N GLY A 118 -4.65 -8.49 -4.96
CA GLY A 118 -3.41 -8.62 -4.19
C GLY A 118 -2.44 -9.65 -4.75
N SER A 119 -2.97 -10.68 -5.40
CA SER A 119 -2.23 -11.72 -6.11
C SER A 119 -3.06 -12.20 -7.32
N HIS A 120 -2.36 -12.87 -8.24
CA HIS A 120 -3.00 -13.59 -9.32
C HIS A 120 -3.42 -15.00 -8.84
N PRO A 121 -4.64 -15.49 -9.15
CA PRO A 121 -5.12 -16.75 -8.58
C PRO A 121 -4.25 -17.98 -8.87
N PHE A 122 -3.79 -18.15 -10.12
CA PHE A 122 -3.08 -19.38 -10.53
C PHE A 122 -1.71 -19.18 -11.20
N ALA A 123 -1.26 -17.95 -11.40
CA ALA A 123 -0.04 -17.71 -12.17
C ALA A 123 1.20 -18.20 -11.42
N GLN A 124 2.21 -18.62 -12.18
CA GLN A 124 3.47 -19.11 -11.64
C GLN A 124 4.52 -17.99 -11.71
N TRP A 125 5.15 -17.68 -10.56
CA TRP A 125 6.14 -16.60 -10.47
C TRP A 125 7.37 -16.86 -11.35
N GLN A 126 7.68 -18.13 -11.61
CA GLN A 126 8.80 -18.58 -12.44
C GLN A 126 8.68 -18.14 -13.91
N GLU A 127 7.45 -17.87 -14.36
CA GLU A 127 7.14 -17.49 -15.74
C GLU A 127 7.11 -15.97 -15.93
N GLN A 128 7.27 -15.19 -14.85
CA GLN A 128 7.18 -13.74 -14.89
C GLN A 128 8.54 -13.10 -15.20
N VAL A 129 8.52 -12.07 -16.05
CA VAL A 129 9.74 -11.40 -16.52
C VAL A 129 9.96 -10.12 -15.72
N VAL A 130 11.14 -10.00 -15.13
CA VAL A 130 11.58 -8.78 -14.43
C VAL A 130 11.92 -7.71 -15.44
N SER A 131 11.42 -6.49 -15.24
CA SER A 131 11.67 -5.38 -16.14
C SER A 131 13.15 -4.95 -16.13
N ASN A 132 13.64 -4.50 -17.29
CA ASN A 132 15.07 -4.27 -17.51
C ASN A 132 15.58 -2.94 -16.92
N LYS A 133 15.42 -2.74 -15.61
CA LYS A 133 16.00 -1.60 -14.87
C LYS A 133 17.03 -2.11 -13.86
N ALA A 134 18.17 -1.42 -13.76
CA ALA A 134 19.29 -1.83 -12.89
C ALA A 134 18.88 -2.00 -11.41
N ARG A 135 18.01 -1.10 -10.91
CA ARG A 135 17.49 -1.15 -9.53
C ARG A 135 16.74 -2.46 -9.21
N TYR A 136 16.01 -3.00 -10.19
CA TYR A 136 15.22 -4.22 -10.01
C TYR A 136 16.10 -5.47 -10.02
N HIS A 137 17.13 -5.51 -10.86
CA HIS A 137 18.14 -6.57 -10.82
C HIS A 137 18.84 -6.64 -9.47
N LYS A 138 19.25 -5.49 -8.92
CA LYS A 138 19.85 -5.41 -7.58
C LYS A 138 18.89 -5.92 -6.49
N LEU A 139 17.60 -5.57 -6.57
CA LEU A 139 16.59 -6.06 -5.64
C LEU A 139 16.48 -7.58 -5.70
N ILE A 140 16.34 -8.16 -6.89
CA ILE A 140 16.22 -9.63 -7.09
C ILE A 140 17.49 -10.35 -6.65
N GLU A 141 18.67 -9.83 -6.97
CA GLU A 141 19.94 -10.41 -6.53
C GLU A 141 20.06 -10.40 -4.99
N ARG A 142 19.60 -9.33 -4.33
CA ARG A 142 19.68 -9.25 -2.86
C ARG A 142 18.66 -10.15 -2.16
N THR A 143 17.47 -10.32 -2.74
CA THR A 143 16.31 -10.92 -2.07
C THR A 143 16.00 -12.35 -2.54
N GLN A 144 16.64 -12.78 -3.63
CA GLN A 144 16.64 -14.15 -4.16
C GLN A 144 15.23 -14.74 -4.21
N TRP A 145 14.98 -15.82 -3.46
CA TRP A 145 13.73 -16.55 -3.46
C TRP A 145 12.51 -15.63 -3.27
N TRP A 146 12.52 -14.80 -2.23
CA TRP A 146 11.40 -13.93 -1.91
C TRP A 146 11.19 -12.83 -2.95
N GLY A 147 12.28 -12.24 -3.46
CA GLY A 147 12.20 -11.23 -4.52
C GLY A 147 11.56 -11.75 -5.80
N ARG A 148 11.95 -12.95 -6.22
CA ARG A 148 11.40 -13.60 -7.44
C ARG A 148 9.93 -13.97 -7.30
N ASN A 149 9.45 -14.11 -6.07
CA ASN A 149 8.04 -14.41 -5.77
C ASN A 149 7.16 -13.15 -5.72
N MET A 150 7.67 -11.93 -5.95
CA MET A 150 6.90 -10.67 -5.79
C MET A 150 5.93 -10.38 -6.94
N MET A 151 5.05 -11.35 -7.24
CA MET A 151 3.92 -11.22 -8.16
C MET A 151 2.67 -10.79 -7.37
N ILE A 152 2.75 -9.57 -6.83
CA ILE A 152 1.74 -8.97 -5.95
C ILE A 152 1.42 -7.56 -6.43
N TRP A 153 0.16 -7.15 -6.26
CA TRP A 153 -0.31 -5.82 -6.64
C TRP A 153 -1.02 -5.14 -5.47
N GLY A 154 -0.83 -3.84 -5.33
CA GLY A 154 -1.43 -3.03 -4.27
C GLY A 154 -2.07 -1.76 -4.80
N ILE A 155 -2.73 -1.08 -3.87
CA ILE A 155 -2.94 0.36 -3.99
C ILE A 155 -2.09 1.07 -2.94
N HIS A 156 -1.54 2.23 -3.29
CA HIS A 156 -0.85 3.09 -2.35
C HIS A 156 -1.59 4.42 -2.23
N VAL A 157 -1.89 4.83 -1.00
CA VAL A 157 -2.56 6.11 -0.74
C VAL A 157 -1.59 7.02 -0.01
N HIS A 158 -1.26 8.15 -0.66
CA HIS A 158 -0.48 9.21 -0.09
C HIS A 158 -1.40 10.27 0.52
N VAL A 159 -1.11 10.71 1.74
CA VAL A 159 -1.79 11.85 2.38
C VAL A 159 -0.76 12.90 2.78
N GLY A 160 -0.95 14.12 2.27
CA GLY A 160 -0.10 15.28 2.51
C GLY A 160 -0.07 15.70 3.97
N ILE A 161 1.14 15.91 4.51
CA ILE A 161 1.37 16.36 5.88
C ILE A 161 2.11 17.70 5.82
N GLU A 162 1.55 18.70 6.47
CA GLU A 162 2.07 20.08 6.41
C GLU A 162 3.35 20.30 7.22
N ASP A 163 3.60 19.44 8.22
CA ASP A 163 4.74 19.55 9.12
C ASP A 163 5.29 18.17 9.53
N LYS A 164 6.60 17.97 9.38
CA LYS A 164 7.27 16.69 9.69
C LYS A 164 7.13 16.25 11.16
N SER A 165 6.92 17.19 12.09
CA SER A 165 6.69 16.89 13.50
C SER A 165 5.41 16.08 13.75
N LYS A 166 4.42 16.15 12.83
CA LYS A 166 3.19 15.38 12.90
C LYS A 166 3.33 13.94 12.41
N VAL A 167 4.38 13.62 11.66
CA VAL A 167 4.50 12.33 10.95
C VAL A 167 4.40 11.13 11.89
N PHE A 168 5.22 11.08 12.95
CA PHE A 168 5.24 9.92 13.85
C PHE A 168 4.00 9.82 14.76
N PRO A 169 3.49 10.91 15.37
CA PRO A 169 2.22 10.88 16.07
C PRO A 169 1.07 10.35 15.21
N LEU A 170 0.98 10.80 13.95
CA LEU A 170 -0.04 10.35 13.02
C LEU A 170 0.19 8.90 12.60
N LEU A 171 1.41 8.53 12.21
CA LEU A 171 1.74 7.17 11.78
C LEU A 171 1.39 6.15 12.87
N ASN A 172 1.75 6.41 14.13
CA ASN A 172 1.44 5.52 15.26
C ASN A 172 -0.08 5.38 15.49
N ALA A 173 -0.84 6.48 15.33
CA ALA A 173 -2.30 6.46 15.40
C ALA A 173 -2.91 5.64 14.27
N LEU A 174 -2.42 5.84 13.05
CA LEU A 174 -2.88 5.17 11.84
C LEU A 174 -2.61 3.65 11.88
N LEU A 175 -1.51 3.21 12.50
CA LEU A 175 -1.24 1.78 12.73
C LEU A 175 -2.31 1.10 13.61
N SER A 176 -2.99 1.86 14.48
CA SER A 176 -4.11 1.32 15.26
C SER A 176 -5.33 0.99 14.39
N TYR A 177 -5.39 1.57 13.18
CA TYR A 177 -6.45 1.37 12.21
C TYR A 177 -6.01 0.57 10.96
N TYR A 178 -4.73 0.22 10.87
CA TYR A 178 -4.16 -0.70 9.88
C TYR A 178 -5.06 -1.91 9.53
N PRO A 179 -5.58 -2.69 10.51
CA PRO A 179 -6.34 -3.89 10.18
C PRO A 179 -7.66 -3.61 9.45
N HIS A 180 -8.21 -2.40 9.55
CA HIS A 180 -9.46 -2.01 8.85
C HIS A 180 -9.19 -1.88 7.35
N LEU A 181 -8.16 -1.11 7.00
CA LEU A 181 -7.74 -0.90 5.61
C LEU A 181 -7.30 -2.22 4.97
N GLN A 182 -6.54 -3.04 5.70
CA GLN A 182 -6.14 -4.36 5.21
C GLN A 182 -7.33 -5.30 5.03
N ALA A 183 -8.27 -5.36 5.97
CA ALA A 183 -9.45 -6.21 5.86
C ALA A 183 -10.38 -5.80 4.70
N LEU A 184 -10.60 -4.49 4.51
CA LEU A 184 -11.41 -3.95 3.41
C LEU A 184 -10.77 -4.21 2.04
N SER A 185 -9.44 -4.11 1.95
CA SER A 185 -8.73 -4.30 0.68
C SER A 185 -8.38 -5.74 0.34
N ALA A 186 -8.43 -6.66 1.31
CA ALA A 186 -8.01 -8.05 1.15
C ALA A 186 -8.57 -8.70 -0.13
N SER A 187 -7.66 -9.13 -1.00
CA SER A 187 -8.00 -9.65 -2.32
C SER A 187 -7.00 -10.71 -2.80
N SER A 188 -6.21 -11.33 -1.92
CA SER A 188 -5.22 -12.34 -2.30
C SER A 188 -5.40 -13.69 -1.61
N PRO A 189 -6.55 -14.38 -1.77
CA PRO A 189 -6.79 -15.68 -1.14
C PRO A 189 -6.03 -16.83 -1.78
N PHE A 190 -5.58 -16.68 -3.03
CA PHE A 190 -4.90 -17.70 -3.81
C PHE A 190 -3.43 -17.35 -4.07
N TRP A 191 -2.59 -18.37 -4.21
CA TRP A 191 -1.19 -18.22 -4.62
C TRP A 191 -0.75 -19.43 -5.43
N ALA A 192 -0.27 -19.20 -6.65
CA ALA A 192 0.28 -20.23 -7.53
C ALA A 192 -0.64 -21.45 -7.73
N GLY A 193 -1.96 -21.24 -7.75
CA GLY A 193 -2.95 -22.29 -7.98
C GLY A 193 -3.59 -22.85 -6.70
N GLU A 194 -3.16 -22.39 -5.53
CA GLU A 194 -3.58 -22.96 -4.25
C GLU A 194 -4.34 -21.95 -3.40
N ALA A 195 -5.38 -22.43 -2.72
CA ALA A 195 -6.05 -21.67 -1.68
C ALA A 195 -5.14 -21.56 -0.45
N THR A 196 -4.69 -20.35 -0.13
CA THR A 196 -3.69 -20.12 0.93
C THR A 196 -4.28 -20.21 2.33
N GLY A 197 -5.61 -20.07 2.44
CA GLY A 197 -6.30 -19.86 3.70
C GLY A 197 -6.14 -18.45 4.28
N TYR A 198 -5.49 -17.52 3.60
CA TYR A 198 -5.43 -16.11 3.97
C TYR A 198 -6.46 -15.28 3.18
N ALA A 199 -6.88 -14.14 3.71
CA ALA A 199 -7.65 -13.15 2.98
C ALA A 199 -6.72 -12.22 2.18
N SER A 200 -5.59 -11.85 2.78
CA SER A 200 -4.48 -11.12 2.14
C SER A 200 -3.17 -11.90 2.30
N ASN A 201 -2.86 -12.77 1.34
CA ASN A 201 -1.55 -13.43 1.27
C ASN A 201 -0.44 -12.45 0.87
N ARG A 202 -0.75 -11.40 0.10
CA ARG A 202 0.19 -10.33 -0.28
C ARG A 202 0.90 -9.75 0.93
N ALA A 203 0.16 -9.49 2.02
CA ALA A 203 0.73 -8.96 3.25
C ALA A 203 1.82 -9.86 3.86
N LEU A 204 1.67 -11.19 3.73
CA LEU A 204 2.64 -12.15 4.22
C LEU A 204 3.83 -12.36 3.29
N MET A 205 3.62 -12.17 1.99
CA MET A 205 4.69 -12.19 0.99
C MET A 205 5.58 -10.97 1.11
N PHE A 206 5.00 -9.77 1.14
CA PHE A 206 5.76 -8.53 1.13
C PHE A 206 6.72 -8.40 2.34
N GLN A 207 6.28 -8.82 3.53
CA GLN A 207 7.08 -8.74 4.76
C GLN A 207 8.33 -9.65 4.79
N GLN A 208 8.53 -10.51 3.80
CA GLN A 208 9.76 -11.31 3.69
C GLN A 208 10.95 -10.50 3.17
N LEU A 209 10.70 -9.33 2.57
CA LEU A 209 11.76 -8.46 2.07
C LEU A 209 12.44 -7.71 3.23
N PRO A 210 13.76 -7.48 3.17
CA PRO A 210 14.45 -6.62 4.12
C PRO A 210 13.76 -5.25 4.20
N THR A 211 13.59 -4.72 5.41
CA THR A 211 12.93 -3.43 5.70
C THR A 211 11.44 -3.35 5.33
N ALA A 212 10.82 -4.46 4.91
CA ALA A 212 9.40 -4.51 4.64
C ALA A 212 8.59 -4.95 5.86
N GLY A 213 7.31 -4.56 5.90
CA GLY A 213 6.40 -4.88 6.99
C GLY A 213 6.09 -3.69 7.90
N LEU A 214 5.74 -3.97 9.15
CA LEU A 214 5.34 -2.91 10.07
C LEU A 214 6.52 -1.99 10.38
N PRO A 215 6.29 -0.67 10.49
CA PRO A 215 7.30 0.28 10.94
C PRO A 215 7.73 -0.02 12.38
N TYR A 216 8.94 0.42 12.74
CA TYR A 216 9.39 0.40 14.13
C TYR A 216 8.66 1.50 14.93
N ASP A 217 8.48 1.26 16.23
CA ASP A 217 7.95 2.25 17.16
C ASP A 217 9.03 3.31 17.44
N LEU A 218 9.06 4.33 16.58
CA LEU A 218 9.96 5.47 16.68
C LEU A 218 9.20 6.67 17.25
N PRO A 219 9.77 7.43 18.21
CA PRO A 219 9.06 8.50 18.89
C PRO A 219 8.92 9.78 18.07
N ASN A 220 9.81 10.04 17.12
CA ASN A 220 9.88 11.31 16.40
C ASN A 220 10.69 11.23 15.09
N TRP A 221 10.67 12.32 14.33
CA TRP A 221 11.40 12.45 13.06
C TRP A 221 12.91 12.28 13.20
N GLU A 222 13.51 12.80 14.26
CA GLU A 222 14.95 12.67 14.51
C GLU A 222 15.35 11.19 14.71
N SER A 223 14.49 10.39 15.34
CA SER A 223 14.72 8.95 15.48
C SER A 223 14.63 8.22 14.14
N PHE A 224 13.81 8.72 13.21
CA PHE A 224 13.77 8.23 11.84
C PHE A 224 14.99 8.62 11.02
N GLU A 225 15.52 9.83 11.21
CA GLU A 225 16.78 10.26 10.61
C GLU A 225 17.93 9.35 11.06
N HIS A 226 18.01 9.04 12.35
CA HIS A 226 18.97 8.06 12.89
C HIS A 226 18.77 6.66 12.28
N TYR A 227 17.51 6.19 12.19
CA TYR A 227 17.21 4.90 11.57
C TYR A 227 17.67 4.84 10.10
N VAL A 228 17.41 5.88 9.32
CA VAL A 228 17.82 5.97 7.91
C VAL A 228 19.35 6.05 7.80
N ASP A 229 20.03 6.81 8.66
CA ASP A 229 21.49 6.85 8.72
C ASP A 229 22.09 5.47 8.99
N ASP A 230 21.56 4.75 9.99
CA ASP A 230 22.00 3.39 10.32
C ASP A 230 21.84 2.43 9.13
N LEU A 231 20.68 2.44 8.46
CA LEU A 231 20.45 1.59 7.29
C LEU A 231 21.36 1.95 6.11
N THR A 232 21.62 3.24 5.90
CA THR A 232 22.47 3.72 4.80
C THR A 232 23.93 3.35 5.06
N ARG A 233 24.43 3.64 6.27
CA ARG A 233 25.80 3.36 6.69
C ARG A 233 26.13 1.86 6.68
N THR A 234 25.15 1.01 6.94
CA THR A 234 25.29 -0.45 6.90
C THR A 234 25.06 -1.05 5.51
N GLY A 235 24.67 -0.24 4.51
CA GLY A 235 24.38 -0.69 3.14
C GLY A 235 23.08 -1.49 3.02
N ILE A 236 22.18 -1.42 4.01
CA ILE A 236 20.85 -2.04 3.95
C ILE A 236 19.95 -1.29 2.95
N ILE A 237 20.13 0.01 2.80
CA ILE A 237 19.46 0.83 1.78
C ILE A 237 20.45 1.76 1.10
N ASP A 238 20.22 2.06 -0.18
CA ASP A 238 20.93 3.15 -0.87
C ASP A 238 20.19 4.49 -0.78
N VAL A 239 18.85 4.42 -0.70
CA VAL A 239 17.95 5.58 -0.70
C VAL A 239 16.77 5.35 0.25
N VAL A 240 16.23 6.43 0.82
CA VAL A 240 15.14 6.36 1.80
C VAL A 240 13.87 5.64 1.29
N SER A 241 13.60 5.68 -0.03
CA SER A 241 12.45 4.99 -0.63
C SER A 241 12.55 3.46 -0.56
N GLU A 242 13.73 2.91 -0.21
CA GLU A 242 13.91 1.48 0.05
C GLU A 242 13.46 1.07 1.46
N VAL A 243 13.08 2.00 2.34
CA VAL A 243 12.34 1.68 3.57
C VAL A 243 10.92 1.26 3.16
N ARG A 244 10.66 -0.05 3.18
CA ARG A 244 9.44 -0.68 2.64
C ARG A 244 8.37 -0.91 3.69
N TRP A 245 8.23 0.01 4.65
CA TRP A 245 7.19 -0.16 5.66
C TRP A 245 5.78 -0.10 5.05
N ASP A 246 4.85 -0.86 5.64
CA ASP A 246 3.46 -0.94 5.17
C ASP A 246 2.73 0.41 5.30
N VAL A 247 3.10 1.20 6.31
CA VAL A 247 2.75 2.63 6.46
C VAL A 247 4.03 3.37 6.72
N ARG A 248 4.37 4.36 5.88
CA ARG A 248 5.68 5.01 5.95
C ARG A 248 5.61 6.52 5.69
N PRO A 249 6.59 7.29 6.19
CA PRO A 249 6.86 8.60 5.65
C PRO A 249 7.35 8.48 4.20
N ALA A 250 6.88 9.36 3.31
CA ALA A 250 7.45 9.56 1.99
C ALA A 250 8.04 10.98 1.91
N PRO A 251 9.31 11.18 2.35
CA PRO A 251 9.87 12.51 2.54
C PRO A 251 9.97 13.33 1.26
N LYS A 252 10.18 12.66 0.12
CA LYS A 252 10.20 13.29 -1.21
C LYS A 252 8.91 14.07 -1.52
N TRP A 253 7.78 13.60 -1.00
CA TRP A 253 6.45 14.14 -1.30
C TRP A 253 5.80 14.85 -0.12
N GLY A 254 6.42 14.80 1.07
CA GLY A 254 5.84 15.39 2.26
C GLY A 254 4.59 14.68 2.74
N THR A 255 4.50 13.35 2.54
CA THR A 255 3.28 12.58 2.83
C THR A 255 3.54 11.46 3.83
N ILE A 256 2.46 10.95 4.43
CA ILE A 256 2.40 9.56 4.91
C ILE A 256 1.79 8.72 3.80
N GLU A 257 2.38 7.57 3.54
CA GLU A 257 1.99 6.65 2.48
C GLU A 257 1.53 5.32 3.09
N PHE A 258 0.33 4.88 2.69
CA PHE A 258 -0.24 3.59 3.06
C PHE A 258 -0.08 2.61 1.91
N ARG A 259 0.76 1.59 2.11
CA ARG A 259 1.06 0.53 1.12
C ARG A 259 0.58 -0.86 1.52
N ALA A 260 -0.09 -0.93 2.67
CA ALA A 260 -0.60 -2.14 3.30
C ALA A 260 -1.70 -2.85 2.49
N CYS A 261 -2.43 -2.08 1.69
CA CYS A 261 -3.62 -2.56 1.00
C CYS A 261 -3.27 -3.44 -0.20
N ASP A 262 -4.04 -4.51 -0.37
CA ASP A 262 -4.01 -5.29 -1.61
C ASP A 262 -4.63 -4.48 -2.77
N GLY A 263 -4.45 -4.97 -4.00
CA GLY A 263 -5.10 -4.42 -5.17
C GLY A 263 -6.63 -4.47 -5.06
N LEU A 264 -7.29 -3.39 -5.48
CA LEU A 264 -8.75 -3.25 -5.49
C LEU A 264 -9.25 -3.21 -6.93
N SER A 265 -10.33 -3.93 -7.21
CA SER A 265 -10.81 -4.12 -8.58
C SER A 265 -11.62 -2.93 -9.08
N THR A 266 -12.25 -2.12 -8.23
CA THR A 266 -13.17 -1.06 -8.69
C THR A 266 -12.78 0.33 -8.21
N ALA A 267 -13.15 1.36 -9.00
CA ALA A 267 -12.94 2.76 -8.64
C ALA A 267 -13.67 3.14 -7.34
N GLU A 268 -14.85 2.56 -7.11
CA GLU A 268 -15.63 2.73 -5.91
C GLU A 268 -14.90 2.17 -4.68
N GLU A 269 -14.29 0.99 -4.78
CA GLU A 269 -13.48 0.40 -3.71
C GLU A 269 -12.22 1.22 -3.42
N ILE A 270 -11.53 1.70 -4.46
CA ILE A 270 -10.34 2.57 -4.32
C ILE A 270 -10.71 3.86 -3.62
N GLY A 271 -11.79 4.50 -4.08
CA GLY A 271 -12.32 5.71 -3.46
C GLY A 271 -12.66 5.50 -1.99
N ALA A 272 -13.30 4.37 -1.66
CA ALA A 272 -13.64 4.02 -0.28
C ALA A 272 -12.41 3.94 0.64
N VAL A 273 -11.39 3.21 0.20
CA VAL A 273 -10.16 3.01 0.99
C VAL A 273 -9.35 4.32 1.07
N ALA A 274 -9.27 5.09 -0.02
CA ALA A 274 -8.62 6.39 -0.03
C ALA A 274 -9.32 7.42 0.87
N ALA A 275 -10.66 7.48 0.83
CA ALA A 275 -11.46 8.38 1.68
C ALA A 275 -11.33 8.05 3.16
N LEU A 276 -11.33 6.76 3.52
CA LEU A 276 -11.04 6.34 4.89
C LEU A 276 -9.64 6.76 5.34
N THR A 277 -8.65 6.58 4.48
CA THR A 277 -7.25 6.91 4.76
C THR A 277 -7.05 8.41 4.95
N GLN A 278 -7.59 9.23 4.03
CA GLN A 278 -7.56 10.69 4.10
C GLN A 278 -8.31 11.19 5.34
N SER A 279 -9.51 10.67 5.60
CA SER A 279 -10.34 11.08 6.74
C SER A 279 -9.73 10.73 8.08
N LEU A 280 -9.14 9.53 8.23
CA LEU A 280 -8.42 9.14 9.45
C LEU A 280 -7.23 10.07 9.71
N THR A 281 -6.44 10.33 8.67
CA THR A 281 -5.24 11.17 8.78
C THR A 281 -5.60 12.60 9.18
N GLU A 282 -6.59 13.21 8.51
CA GLU A 282 -7.09 14.54 8.86
C GLU A 282 -7.69 14.58 10.27
N TRP A 283 -8.50 13.58 10.63
CA TRP A 283 -9.13 13.51 11.94
C TRP A 283 -8.12 13.45 13.08
N PHE A 284 -7.03 12.68 12.90
CA PHE A 284 -5.93 12.66 13.86
C PHE A 284 -5.10 13.94 13.84
N SER A 285 -4.85 14.54 12.66
CA SER A 285 -4.14 15.82 12.56
C SER A 285 -4.88 16.92 13.32
N ALA A 286 -6.21 17.01 13.16
CA ALA A 286 -7.05 17.96 13.88
C ALA A 286 -7.08 17.70 15.40
N LYS A 287 -7.04 16.43 15.83
CA LYS A 287 -6.93 16.09 17.25
C LYS A 287 -5.58 16.51 17.83
N LEU A 288 -4.50 16.28 17.09
CA LEU A 288 -3.15 16.65 17.49
C LEU A 288 -3.03 18.17 17.66
N ASP A 289 -3.58 18.95 16.72
CA ASP A 289 -3.63 20.42 16.83
C ASP A 289 -4.42 20.90 18.04
N ALA A 290 -5.46 20.16 18.42
CA ALA A 290 -6.24 20.44 19.62
C ALA A 290 -5.56 19.95 20.92
N GLY A 291 -4.30 19.50 20.86
CA GLY A 291 -3.54 19.00 22.00
C GLY A 291 -4.06 17.69 22.58
N LYS A 292 -4.84 16.91 21.80
CA LYS A 292 -5.37 15.61 22.24
C LYS A 292 -4.34 14.52 22.01
N GLU A 293 -4.28 13.59 22.96
CA GLU A 293 -3.52 12.36 22.80
C GLU A 293 -4.13 11.50 21.70
N LEU A 294 -3.26 10.97 20.84
CA LEU A 294 -3.65 10.07 19.76
C LEU A 294 -3.52 8.61 20.23
N PRO A 295 -4.31 7.67 19.67
CA PRO A 295 -4.15 6.26 20.00
C PRO A 295 -2.75 5.77 19.65
N HIS A 296 -2.17 4.94 20.51
CA HIS A 296 -0.90 4.28 20.25
C HIS A 296 -0.93 2.86 20.84
N LEU A 297 -1.16 1.87 19.99
CA LEU A 297 -1.17 0.47 20.41
C LEU A 297 0.24 -0.06 20.66
N LYS A 298 0.36 -0.97 21.63
CA LYS A 298 1.57 -1.77 21.85
C LYS A 298 2.02 -2.43 20.54
N PRO A 299 3.33 -2.42 20.20
CA PRO A 299 3.81 -2.96 18.93
C PRO A 299 3.41 -4.41 18.65
N TRP A 300 3.32 -5.25 19.69
CA TRP A 300 2.89 -6.65 19.52
C TRP A 300 1.39 -6.78 19.24
N PHE A 301 0.55 -5.84 19.65
CA PHE A 301 -0.87 -5.80 19.27
C PHE A 301 -1.05 -5.33 17.82
N VAL A 302 -0.25 -4.35 17.37
CA VAL A 302 -0.23 -3.95 15.94
C VAL A 302 0.17 -5.14 15.07
N ARG A 303 1.21 -5.88 15.47
CA ARG A 303 1.67 -7.09 14.77
C ARG A 303 0.61 -8.20 14.74
N GLU A 304 -0.03 -8.45 15.87
CA GLU A 304 -1.13 -9.42 15.96
C GLU A 304 -2.30 -9.01 15.05
N ASN A 305 -2.72 -7.74 15.10
CA ASN A 305 -3.79 -7.22 14.27
C ASN A 305 -3.47 -7.36 12.78
N LYS A 306 -2.25 -7.02 12.34
CA LYS A 306 -1.81 -7.26 10.95
C LYS A 306 -1.98 -8.73 10.55
N TRP A 307 -1.57 -9.67 11.40
CA TRP A 307 -1.72 -11.08 11.10
C TRP A 307 -3.21 -11.51 11.05
N ARG A 308 -4.02 -11.07 12.02
CA ARG A 308 -5.46 -11.39 12.06
C ARG A 308 -6.22 -10.85 10.86
N SER A 309 -6.00 -9.59 10.47
CA SER A 309 -6.64 -9.02 9.28
C SER A 309 -6.15 -9.68 7.99
N ALA A 310 -4.87 -10.04 7.89
CA ALA A 310 -4.37 -10.81 6.75
C ALA A 310 -5.01 -12.20 6.66
N ARG A 311 -5.18 -12.89 7.80
CA ARG A 311 -5.71 -14.26 7.86
C ARG A 311 -7.22 -14.34 7.67
N TYR A 312 -7.97 -13.45 8.32
CA TYR A 312 -9.43 -13.54 8.42
C TYR A 312 -10.17 -12.44 7.66
N GLY A 313 -9.47 -11.44 7.12
CA GLY A 313 -10.08 -10.35 6.37
C GLY A 313 -11.13 -9.60 7.21
N LEU A 314 -12.33 -9.42 6.64
CA LEU A 314 -13.46 -8.76 7.30
C LEU A 314 -14.06 -9.60 8.44
N ASP A 315 -13.68 -10.87 8.57
CA ASP A 315 -14.16 -11.75 9.64
C ASP A 315 -13.20 -11.76 10.85
N ALA A 316 -12.18 -10.90 10.84
CA ALA A 316 -11.22 -10.75 11.92
C ALA A 316 -11.84 -10.08 13.17
N THR A 317 -11.44 -10.56 14.36
CA THR A 317 -11.59 -9.84 15.63
C THR A 317 -10.28 -9.14 15.97
N ILE A 318 -10.31 -7.80 16.12
CA ILE A 318 -9.12 -6.96 16.28
C ILE A 318 -9.01 -6.37 17.68
N ILE A 319 -7.79 -6.11 18.12
CA ILE A 319 -7.49 -5.45 19.39
C ILE A 319 -7.52 -3.93 19.18
N ILE A 320 -8.36 -3.21 19.92
CA ILE A 320 -8.58 -1.76 19.70
C ILE A 320 -7.94 -0.86 20.76
N ASP A 321 -7.43 -1.42 21.86
CA ASP A 321 -6.76 -0.65 22.92
C ASP A 321 -5.65 -1.43 23.64
N ASN A 322 -4.87 -0.74 24.48
CA ASN A 322 -3.77 -1.34 25.25
C ASN A 322 -4.21 -2.19 26.46
N ARG A 323 -5.52 -2.23 26.76
CA ARG A 323 -6.12 -3.15 27.73
C ARG A 323 -6.43 -4.51 27.09
N GLY A 324 -6.36 -4.60 25.76
CA GLY A 324 -6.65 -5.83 25.03
C GLY A 324 -8.13 -5.99 24.72
N THR A 325 -8.92 -4.91 24.68
CA THR A 325 -10.31 -4.98 24.22
C THR A 325 -10.35 -5.45 22.78
N GLU A 326 -11.18 -6.47 22.51
CA GLU A 326 -11.33 -7.10 21.20
C GLU A 326 -12.71 -6.81 20.60
N VAL A 327 -12.77 -6.48 19.30
CA VAL A 327 -14.00 -6.16 18.57
C VAL A 327 -13.96 -6.75 17.15
N PRO A 328 -15.07 -7.30 16.62
CA PRO A 328 -15.16 -7.66 15.20
C PRO A 328 -14.87 -6.46 14.30
N VAL A 329 -14.00 -6.62 13.30
CA VAL A 329 -13.54 -5.50 12.46
C VAL A 329 -14.71 -4.83 11.72
N ARG A 330 -15.72 -5.59 11.27
CA ARG A 330 -16.94 -5.04 10.65
C ARG A 330 -17.68 -4.06 11.56
N GLU A 331 -17.88 -4.44 12.82
CA GLU A 331 -18.57 -3.60 13.80
C GLU A 331 -17.79 -2.31 14.06
N HIS A 332 -16.46 -2.43 14.18
CA HIS A 332 -15.61 -1.27 14.42
C HIS A 332 -15.52 -0.36 13.18
N ILE A 333 -15.53 -0.90 11.96
CA ILE A 333 -15.64 -0.12 10.72
C ILE A 333 -16.96 0.66 10.71
N HIS A 334 -18.11 0.04 11.01
CA HIS A 334 -19.40 0.75 11.02
C HIS A 334 -19.42 1.93 12.02
N ALA A 335 -18.89 1.73 13.23
CA ALA A 335 -18.76 2.80 14.22
C ALA A 335 -17.83 3.92 13.72
N LEU A 336 -16.74 3.55 13.05
CA LEU A 336 -15.75 4.48 12.51
C LEU A 336 -16.33 5.35 11.37
N LEU A 337 -17.18 4.80 10.50
CA LEU A 337 -17.83 5.59 9.44
C LEU A 337 -18.63 6.76 10.02
N SER A 338 -19.45 6.48 11.05
CA SER A 338 -20.22 7.51 11.74
C SER A 338 -19.31 8.58 12.38
N GLN A 339 -18.18 8.15 12.93
CA GLN A 339 -17.21 9.04 13.57
C GLN A 339 -16.47 9.94 12.58
N LEU A 340 -16.16 9.43 11.38
CA LEU A 340 -15.40 10.14 10.36
C LEU A 340 -16.25 10.95 9.40
N HIS A 341 -17.57 10.72 9.35
CA HIS A 341 -18.48 11.41 8.44
C HIS A 341 -18.30 12.96 8.45
N PRO A 342 -18.23 13.65 9.61
CA PRO A 342 -18.03 15.11 9.62
C PRO A 342 -16.66 15.56 9.08
N THR A 343 -15.64 14.71 9.16
CA THR A 343 -14.33 14.97 8.57
C THR A 343 -14.39 14.78 7.06
N ALA A 344 -15.02 13.70 6.60
CA ALA A 344 -15.18 13.39 5.19
C ALA A 344 -16.02 14.44 4.45
N GLU A 345 -17.06 14.99 5.08
CA GLU A 345 -17.84 16.12 4.51
C GLU A 345 -16.95 17.34 4.26
N LYS A 346 -16.07 17.68 5.21
CA LYS A 346 -15.14 18.83 5.06
C LYS A 346 -14.10 18.59 3.98
N LEU A 347 -13.66 17.35 3.81
CA LEU A 347 -12.72 16.93 2.78
C LEU A 347 -13.40 16.72 1.41
N GLY A 348 -14.73 16.77 1.35
CA GLY A 348 -15.48 16.50 0.12
C GLY A 348 -15.40 15.06 -0.35
N CYS A 349 -15.18 14.09 0.56
CA CYS A 349 -15.06 12.66 0.25
C CYS A 349 -16.09 11.78 1.00
N ALA A 350 -17.18 12.37 1.49
CA ALA A 350 -18.23 11.66 2.22
C ALA A 350 -18.91 10.58 1.36
N GLN A 351 -19.13 10.84 0.06
CA GLN A 351 -19.72 9.86 -0.85
C GLN A 351 -18.83 8.63 -1.00
N GLU A 352 -17.52 8.84 -1.22
CA GLU A 352 -16.56 7.77 -1.33
C GLU A 352 -16.42 7.01 0.00
N LEU A 353 -16.43 7.69 1.14
CA LEU A 353 -16.42 7.03 2.45
C LEU A 353 -17.62 6.09 2.62
N GLU A 354 -18.82 6.49 2.17
CA GLU A 354 -20.02 5.65 2.21
C GLU A 354 -19.92 4.40 1.32
N HIS A 355 -19.06 4.39 0.29
CA HIS A 355 -18.80 3.19 -0.51
C HIS A 355 -18.15 2.06 0.31
N ILE A 356 -17.68 2.29 1.54
CA ILE A 356 -17.32 1.20 2.45
C ILE A 356 -18.52 0.26 2.70
N ASN A 357 -19.74 0.79 2.76
CA ASN A 357 -20.94 -0.03 2.91
C ASN A 357 -21.18 -0.97 1.70
N LEU A 358 -20.70 -0.59 0.51
CA LEU A 358 -20.69 -1.48 -0.66
C LEU A 358 -19.79 -2.70 -0.41
N ILE A 359 -18.56 -2.48 0.08
CA ILE A 359 -17.61 -3.56 0.41
C ILE A 359 -18.18 -4.45 1.52
N LEU A 360 -18.73 -3.86 2.58
CA LEU A 360 -19.30 -4.62 3.69
C LEU A 360 -20.50 -5.47 3.27
N GLY A 361 -21.34 -4.94 2.38
CA GLY A 361 -22.55 -5.60 1.89
C GLY A 361 -22.33 -6.65 0.80
N LYS A 362 -21.41 -6.40 -0.14
CA LYS A 362 -21.05 -7.34 -1.23
C LYS A 362 -19.95 -8.33 -0.83
N GLY A 363 -19.24 -8.04 0.25
CA GLY A 363 -18.02 -8.73 0.66
C GLY A 363 -16.78 -8.10 0.01
N ALA A 364 -15.65 -8.17 0.72
CA ALA A 364 -14.35 -7.80 0.17
C ALA A 364 -13.97 -8.77 -0.97
N SER A 365 -13.03 -8.35 -1.85
CA SER A 365 -12.68 -9.12 -3.05
C SER A 365 -12.29 -10.56 -2.75
N TYR A 366 -11.56 -10.85 -1.65
CA TYR A 366 -11.23 -12.24 -1.29
C TYR A 366 -12.48 -13.12 -1.09
N GLN A 367 -13.55 -12.57 -0.49
CA GLN A 367 -14.81 -13.31 -0.29
C GLN A 367 -15.49 -13.59 -1.62
N ARG A 368 -15.49 -12.62 -2.54
CA ARG A 368 -16.08 -12.78 -3.87
C ARG A 368 -15.30 -13.78 -4.73
N GLN A 369 -13.97 -13.75 -4.66
CA GLN A 369 -13.10 -14.72 -5.32
C GLN A 369 -13.35 -16.15 -4.81
N LEU A 370 -13.46 -16.33 -3.49
CA LEU A 370 -13.78 -17.63 -2.90
C LEU A 370 -15.17 -18.12 -3.30
N ALA A 371 -16.17 -17.23 -3.35
CA ALA A 371 -17.51 -17.58 -3.81
C ALA A 371 -17.51 -18.07 -5.28
N VAL A 372 -16.83 -17.36 -6.18
CA VAL A 372 -16.68 -17.80 -7.58
C VAL A 372 -15.96 -19.14 -7.66
N PHE A 373 -14.91 -19.35 -6.87
CA PHE A 373 -14.19 -20.63 -6.81
C PHE A 373 -15.11 -21.78 -6.38
N GLU A 374 -15.94 -21.58 -5.35
CA GLU A 374 -16.91 -22.58 -4.90
C GLU A 374 -18.00 -22.86 -5.95
N GLU A 375 -18.58 -21.81 -6.54
CA GLU A 375 -19.64 -21.90 -7.56
C GLU A 375 -19.17 -22.63 -8.83
N THR A 376 -17.91 -22.43 -9.21
CA THR A 376 -17.29 -23.02 -10.41
C THR A 376 -16.60 -24.35 -10.12
N LYS A 377 -16.71 -24.88 -8.89
CA LYS A 377 -16.10 -26.14 -8.44
C LYS A 377 -14.57 -26.17 -8.56
N GLY A 378 -13.95 -25.02 -8.30
CA GLY A 378 -12.51 -24.87 -8.20
C GLY A 378 -11.82 -24.28 -9.42
N ASP A 379 -12.56 -23.61 -10.33
CA ASP A 379 -11.98 -23.04 -11.54
C ASP A 379 -11.34 -21.66 -11.28
N LEU A 380 -10.01 -21.64 -11.14
CA LEU A 380 -9.24 -20.41 -10.91
C LEU A 380 -9.17 -19.48 -12.13
N ARG A 381 -9.42 -20.00 -13.33
CA ARG A 381 -9.56 -19.16 -14.52
C ARG A 381 -10.84 -18.34 -14.41
N ASP A 382 -11.94 -18.94 -13.98
CA ASP A 382 -13.20 -18.20 -13.81
C ASP A 382 -13.12 -17.16 -12.68
N VAL A 383 -12.36 -17.43 -11.61
CA VAL A 383 -12.02 -16.43 -10.57
C VAL A 383 -11.23 -15.26 -11.18
N THR A 384 -10.26 -15.55 -12.04
CA THR A 384 -9.45 -14.50 -12.69
C THR A 384 -10.31 -13.65 -13.64
N LEU A 385 -11.16 -14.31 -14.43
CA LEU A 385 -12.07 -13.62 -15.34
C LEU A 385 -13.18 -12.86 -14.59
N SER A 386 -13.55 -13.25 -13.37
CA SER A 386 -14.47 -12.45 -12.55
C SER A 386 -13.82 -11.14 -12.10
N LEU A 387 -12.54 -11.16 -11.71
CA LEU A 387 -11.79 -9.94 -11.39
C LEU A 387 -11.71 -8.98 -12.59
N ALA A 388 -11.50 -9.51 -13.79
CA ALA A 388 -11.50 -8.70 -15.02
C ALA A 388 -12.88 -8.06 -15.28
N ARG A 389 -13.96 -8.83 -15.07
CA ARG A 389 -15.34 -8.33 -15.17
C ARG A 389 -15.63 -7.25 -14.13
N GLU A 390 -15.22 -7.44 -12.88
CA GLU A 390 -15.37 -6.44 -11.81
C GLU A 390 -14.63 -5.16 -12.16
N LEU A 391 -13.38 -5.23 -12.61
CA LEU A 391 -12.61 -4.06 -13.03
C LEU A 391 -13.24 -3.34 -14.23
N ARG A 392 -13.93 -4.06 -15.12
CA ARG A 392 -14.59 -3.48 -16.29
C ARG A 392 -15.93 -2.83 -15.97
N ASN A 393 -16.73 -3.49 -15.15
CA ASN A 393 -18.16 -3.17 -15.01
C ASN A 393 -18.53 -2.64 -13.62
N GLY A 394 -17.61 -2.68 -12.65
CA GLY A 394 -17.92 -2.46 -11.24
C GLY A 394 -18.52 -3.70 -10.57
N LEU A 395 -19.03 -3.52 -9.35
CA LEU A 395 -19.65 -4.59 -8.54
C LEU A 395 -21.17 -4.75 -8.76
N SER A 396 -21.71 -4.14 -9.82
CA SER A 396 -23.15 -4.08 -10.12
C SER A 396 -23.68 -5.34 -10.78
#